data_AF-F4WH93-F1
#
_entry.id   AF-F4WH93-F1
#
_cell.length_a   1.000
_cell.length_b   1.000
_cell.length_c   1.000
_cell.angle_alpha   90.00
_cell.angle_beta   90.00
_cell.angle_gamma   90.00
#
_symmetry.space_group_name_H-M   'P 1'
#
loop_
_entity.id
_entity.type
_entity.pdbx_description
1 polymer ?
#
loop_
_entity_poly.entity_id
_entity_poly.type
_entity_poly.pdbx_seq_one_letter_code
_entity_poly.pdbx_strand_id
1 'polypeptide(L)'
;MHLSRALKDKRSQYNERHNKVILQHDNARSHVAKVVKTYLEMLKWEVLPHSPYSPDVASSDYHLFRSMAHLADQHFRSYEEVKNWIDSWIASKDDQFFRRGIRMLSERWEKMVASNGQYFES
;
A
#
# COMPACT_ATOMS: atom_id res chain seq x y z
N MET A 1 -13.16 13.56 -5.25
CA MET A 1 -12.41 12.63 -6.12
C MET A 1 -13.17 11.30 -6.12
N HIS A 2 -13.60 10.78 -7.28
CA HIS A 2 -14.35 9.50 -7.34
C HIS A 2 -13.34 8.36 -7.57
N LEU A 3 -13.00 7.60 -6.52
CA LEU A 3 -11.91 6.61 -6.54
C LEU A 3 -12.02 5.60 -7.69
N SER A 4 -13.24 5.14 -8.00
CA SER A 4 -13.49 4.22 -9.12
C SER A 4 -13.14 4.81 -10.49
N ARG A 5 -13.28 6.14 -10.66
CA ARG A 5 -12.91 6.82 -11.92
C ARG A 5 -11.39 6.91 -12.04
N ALA A 6 -10.72 7.33 -10.97
CA ALA A 6 -9.26 7.41 -10.94
C ALA A 6 -8.60 6.04 -11.20
N LEU A 7 -9.19 4.94 -10.71
CA LEU A 7 -8.71 3.59 -10.98
C LEU A 7 -8.87 3.19 -12.45
N LYS A 8 -9.99 3.52 -13.08
CA LYS A 8 -10.21 3.27 -14.51
C LYS A 8 -9.20 4.02 -15.37
N ASP A 9 -8.93 5.27 -15.03
CA ASP A 9 -8.00 6.12 -15.78
C ASP A 9 -6.54 5.64 -15.60
N LYS A 10 -6.15 5.21 -14.38
CA LYS A 10 -4.77 4.84 -14.06
C LYS A 10 -4.44 3.36 -14.27
N ARG A 11 -5.42 2.46 -14.36
CA ARG A 11 -5.20 1.01 -14.51
C ARG A 11 -6.09 0.47 -15.63
N SER A 12 -5.54 0.34 -16.84
CA SER A 12 -6.26 -0.23 -17.99
C SER A 12 -6.83 -1.63 -17.70
N GLN A 13 -6.09 -2.45 -16.95
CA GLN A 13 -6.50 -3.80 -16.50
C GLN A 13 -7.63 -3.81 -15.47
N TYR A 14 -8.08 -2.66 -14.96
CA TYR A 14 -9.14 -2.57 -13.96
C TYR A 14 -10.46 -3.20 -14.47
N ASN A 15 -10.77 -2.98 -15.74
CA ASN A 15 -11.96 -3.55 -16.38
C ASN A 15 -11.82 -5.08 -16.59
N GLU A 16 -10.61 -5.55 -16.89
CA GLU A 16 -10.29 -6.98 -17.11
C GLU A 16 -10.39 -7.80 -15.81
N ARG A 17 -10.12 -7.18 -14.65
CA ARG A 17 -10.25 -7.80 -13.32
C ARG A 17 -11.67 -7.72 -12.74
N HIS A 18 -12.68 -7.61 -13.60
CA HIS A 18 -14.09 -7.49 -13.22
C HIS A 18 -14.38 -6.35 -12.22
N ASN A 19 -13.57 -5.29 -12.21
CA ASN A 19 -13.65 -4.19 -11.24
C ASN A 19 -13.46 -4.63 -9.77
N LYS A 20 -12.91 -5.82 -9.50
CA LYS A 20 -12.71 -6.30 -8.14
C LYS A 20 -11.39 -5.75 -7.58
N VAL A 21 -11.48 -4.94 -6.53
CA VAL A 21 -10.33 -4.42 -5.80
C VAL A 21 -10.20 -5.17 -4.49
N ILE A 22 -8.99 -5.67 -4.22
CA ILE A 22 -8.59 -6.15 -2.91
C ILE A 22 -7.74 -5.04 -2.29
N LEU A 23 -8.19 -4.47 -1.18
CA LEU A 23 -7.53 -3.41 -0.46
C LEU A 23 -6.84 -4.00 0.78
N GLN A 24 -5.53 -3.78 0.88
CA GLN A 24 -4.77 -4.04 2.10
C GLN A 24 -4.44 -2.69 2.75
N HIS A 25 -4.81 -2.52 4.02
CA HIS A 25 -4.44 -1.38 4.85
C HIS A 25 -4.36 -1.79 6.31
N ASP A 26 -3.77 -0.95 7.16
CA ASP A 26 -3.63 -1.21 8.60
C ASP A 26 -4.93 -0.94 9.38
N ASN A 27 -4.95 -1.33 10.64
CA ASN A 27 -6.13 -1.22 11.50
C ASN A 27 -6.23 0.13 12.25
N ALA A 28 -5.64 1.21 11.73
CA ALA A 28 -5.77 2.53 12.32
C ALA A 28 -7.26 2.89 12.53
N ARG A 29 -7.57 3.57 13.65
CA ARG A 29 -8.97 3.86 14.05
C ARG A 29 -9.77 4.56 12.93
N SER A 30 -9.13 5.44 12.18
CA SER A 30 -9.70 6.12 11.02
C SER A 30 -10.09 5.14 9.91
N HIS A 31 -9.27 4.11 9.64
CA HIS A 31 -9.47 3.16 8.55
C HIS A 31 -10.54 2.11 8.85
N VAL A 32 -10.76 1.78 10.13
CA VAL A 32 -11.79 0.82 10.56
C VAL A 32 -13.10 1.48 11.03
N ALA A 33 -13.18 2.82 10.94
CA ALA A 33 -14.37 3.57 11.30
C ALA A 33 -15.58 3.15 10.45
N LYS A 34 -16.78 3.22 11.04
CA LYS A 34 -18.03 2.81 10.38
C LYS A 34 -18.22 3.49 9.01
N VAL A 35 -17.95 4.80 8.94
CA VAL A 35 -18.08 5.57 7.69
C VAL A 35 -17.16 5.04 6.58
N VAL A 36 -15.93 4.63 6.92
CA VAL A 36 -14.97 4.08 5.95
C VAL A 36 -15.41 2.70 5.50
N LYS A 37 -15.82 1.82 6.43
CA LYS A 37 -16.34 0.49 6.09
C LYS A 37 -17.54 0.56 5.15
N THR A 38 -18.54 1.39 5.48
CA THR A 38 -19.71 1.58 4.62
C THR A 38 -19.33 2.11 3.24
N TYR A 39 -18.36 3.01 3.15
CA TYR A 39 -17.90 3.53 1.87
C TYR A 39 -17.17 2.45 1.03
N LEU A 40 -16.32 1.63 1.65
CA LEU A 40 -15.64 0.51 0.98
C LEU A 40 -16.64 -0.57 0.50
N GLU A 41 -17.70 -0.83 1.27
CA GLU A 41 -18.80 -1.71 0.88
C GLU A 41 -19.56 -1.15 -0.33
N MET A 42 -19.86 0.15 -0.36
CA MET A 42 -20.48 0.81 -1.53
C MET A 42 -19.61 0.69 -2.79
N LEU A 43 -18.29 0.75 -2.63
CA LEU A 43 -17.33 0.54 -3.73
C LEU A 43 -17.18 -0.94 -4.13
N LYS A 44 -17.73 -1.87 -3.33
CA LYS A 44 -17.59 -3.33 -3.48
C LYS A 44 -16.13 -3.79 -3.43
N TRP A 45 -15.32 -3.14 -2.60
CA TRP A 45 -13.93 -3.52 -2.40
C TRP A 45 -13.82 -4.57 -1.31
N GLU A 46 -13.01 -5.59 -1.56
CA GLU A 46 -12.67 -6.60 -0.57
C GLU A 46 -11.54 -6.06 0.31
N VAL A 47 -11.76 -6.00 1.62
CA VAL A 47 -10.72 -5.59 2.56
C VAL A 47 -9.99 -6.83 3.06
N LEU A 48 -8.68 -6.89 2.81
CA LEU A 48 -7.84 -7.98 3.25
C LEU A 48 -7.61 -7.88 4.77
N PRO A 49 -7.76 -8.97 5.54
CA PRO A 49 -7.45 -8.96 6.95
C PRO A 49 -6.00 -8.53 7.20
N HIS A 50 -5.79 -7.67 8.19
CA HIS A 50 -4.48 -7.24 8.61
C HIS A 50 -4.35 -7.43 10.13
N SER A 51 -3.23 -7.97 10.58
CA SER A 51 -2.97 -8.15 12.01
C SER A 51 -2.55 -6.81 12.64
N PRO A 52 -2.92 -6.52 13.90
CA PRO A 52 -2.37 -5.37 14.63
C PRO A 52 -0.84 -5.42 14.68
N TYR A 53 -0.20 -4.24 14.62
CA TYR A 53 1.25 -4.06 14.77
C TYR A 53 2.11 -4.92 13.84
N SER A 54 1.66 -5.16 12.61
CA SER A 54 2.35 -6.03 11.65
C SER A 54 2.86 -5.28 10.40
N PRO A 55 3.77 -4.30 10.55
CA PRO A 55 4.35 -3.58 9.42
C PRO A 55 5.13 -4.52 8.47
N ASP A 56 5.65 -5.64 8.98
CA ASP A 56 6.36 -6.64 8.18
C ASP A 56 5.48 -7.34 7.13
N VAL A 57 4.16 -7.21 7.21
CA VAL A 57 3.22 -7.72 6.20
C VAL A 57 2.47 -6.59 5.47
N ALA A 58 2.88 -5.34 5.65
CA ALA A 58 2.38 -4.18 4.90
C ALA A 58 3.37 -3.78 3.81
N SER A 59 3.00 -3.99 2.54
CA SER A 59 3.89 -3.69 1.40
C SER A 59 4.32 -2.22 1.30
N SER A 60 3.48 -1.31 1.79
CA SER A 60 3.82 0.11 1.95
C SER A 60 5.00 0.30 2.90
N ASP A 61 5.03 -0.41 4.04
CA ASP A 61 6.06 -0.23 5.06
C ASP A 61 7.36 -0.93 4.70
N TYR A 62 7.31 -2.25 4.44
CA TYR A 62 8.53 -3.04 4.26
C TYR A 62 9.24 -2.81 2.92
N HIS A 63 8.55 -2.26 1.92
CA HIS A 63 9.10 -2.07 0.57
C HIS A 63 9.08 -0.61 0.13
N LEU A 64 7.89 0.00 0.05
CA LEU A 64 7.74 1.34 -0.51
C LEU A 64 8.44 2.40 0.35
N PHE A 65 8.03 2.56 1.62
CA PHE A 65 8.62 3.54 2.54
C PHE A 65 10.06 3.19 2.91
N ARG A 66 10.38 1.89 3.06
CA ARG A 66 11.76 1.45 3.28
C ARG A 66 12.70 1.93 2.17
N SER A 67 12.27 1.88 0.91
CA SER A 67 13.07 2.36 -0.22
C SER A 67 13.17 3.90 -0.33
N MET A 68 12.36 4.63 0.44
CA MET A 68 12.43 6.08 0.58
C MET A 68 13.31 6.51 1.76
N ALA A 69 14.05 5.62 2.42
CA ALA A 69 14.84 5.94 3.63
C ALA A 69 15.83 7.11 3.47
N HIS A 70 16.34 7.36 2.26
CA HIS A 70 17.22 8.50 1.94
C HIS A 70 16.52 9.87 2.02
N LEU A 71 15.21 9.90 2.29
CA LEU A 71 14.50 11.11 2.73
C LEU A 71 15.11 11.72 3.98
N ALA A 72 15.73 10.91 4.85
CA ALA A 72 16.35 11.38 6.09
C ALA A 72 17.45 12.43 5.84
N ASP A 73 18.07 12.43 4.66
CA ASP A 73 19.15 13.35 4.29
C ASP A 73 18.65 14.58 3.51
N GLN A 74 17.34 14.64 3.20
CA GLN A 74 16.76 15.73 2.40
C GLN A 74 16.22 16.85 3.27
N HIS A 75 16.49 18.10 2.88
CA HIS A 75 15.92 19.29 3.51
C HIS A 75 14.98 19.98 2.52
N PHE A 76 13.70 20.03 2.86
CA PHE A 76 12.68 20.69 2.06
C PHE A 76 12.26 22.02 2.71
N ARG A 77 12.12 23.06 1.91
CA ARG A 77 11.76 24.42 2.36
C ARG A 77 10.28 24.71 2.21
N SER A 78 9.55 23.89 1.44
CA SER A 78 8.13 24.06 1.22
C SER A 78 7.41 22.72 1.01
N TYR A 79 6.09 22.77 1.11
CA TYR A 79 5.23 21.65 0.77
C TYR A 79 5.36 21.27 -0.71
N GLU A 80 5.50 22.25 -1.60
CA GLU A 80 5.65 22.04 -3.05
C GLU A 80 6.93 21.26 -3.36
N GLU A 81 8.03 21.53 -2.66
CA GLU A 81 9.27 20.78 -2.81
C GLU A 81 9.10 19.31 -2.41
N VAL A 82 8.45 19.05 -1.26
CA VAL A 82 8.14 17.67 -0.82
C VAL A 82 7.29 16.94 -1.86
N LYS A 83 6.22 17.59 -2.35
CA LYS A 83 5.32 17.01 -3.34
C LYS A 83 6.06 16.66 -4.63
N ASN A 84 6.83 17.60 -5.17
CA ASN A 84 7.58 17.41 -6.41
C ASN A 84 8.63 16.30 -6.27
N TRP A 85 9.29 16.21 -5.12
CA TRP A 85 10.22 15.13 -4.82
C TRP A 85 9.51 13.77 -4.81
N ILE A 86 8.36 13.65 -4.12
CA ILE A 86 7.58 12.40 -4.08
C ILE A 86 7.12 12.01 -5.48
N ASP A 87 6.58 12.96 -6.25
CA ASP A 87 6.10 12.71 -7.62
C ASP A 87 7.24 12.21 -8.52
N SER A 88 8.42 12.84 -8.44
CA SER A 88 9.62 12.44 -9.18
C SER A 88 10.13 11.07 -8.73
N TRP A 89 10.14 10.81 -7.43
CA TRP A 89 10.59 9.54 -6.87
C TRP A 89 9.69 8.39 -7.31
N ILE A 90 8.36 8.55 -7.26
CA ILE A 90 7.40 7.54 -7.73
C ILE A 90 7.59 7.30 -9.23
N ALA A 91 7.71 8.37 -10.03
CA ALA A 91 7.93 8.26 -11.47
C ALA A 91 9.27 7.60 -11.85
N SER A 92 10.27 7.66 -10.96
CA SER A 92 11.57 6.99 -11.17
C SER A 92 11.52 5.47 -11.01
N LYS A 93 10.46 4.91 -10.41
CA LYS A 93 10.32 3.47 -10.18
C LYS A 93 9.61 2.81 -11.35
N ASP A 94 10.17 1.70 -11.81
CA ASP A 94 9.54 0.88 -12.83
C ASP A 94 8.37 0.05 -12.26
N ASP A 95 7.57 -0.52 -13.16
CA ASP A 95 6.47 -1.42 -12.79
C ASP A 95 6.94 -2.64 -11.98
N GLN A 96 8.16 -3.12 -12.20
CA GLN A 96 8.70 -4.30 -11.54
C GLN A 96 9.00 -4.03 -10.06
N PHE A 97 9.39 -2.81 -9.71
CA PHE A 97 9.57 -2.37 -8.34
C PHE A 97 8.28 -2.54 -7.54
N PHE A 98 7.15 -2.04 -8.04
CA PHE A 98 5.86 -2.18 -7.37
C PHE A 98 5.36 -3.63 -7.36
N ARG A 99 5.50 -4.36 -8.48
CA ARG A 99 5.11 -5.78 -8.56
C ARG A 99 5.89 -6.64 -7.58
N ARG A 100 7.19 -6.39 -7.41
CA ARG A 100 8.04 -7.11 -6.46
C ARG A 100 7.57 -6.90 -5.03
N GLY A 101 7.32 -5.64 -4.65
CA GLY A 101 6.78 -5.31 -3.33
C GLY A 101 5.50 -6.09 -3.02
N ILE A 102 4.55 -6.18 -3.96
CA ILE A 102 3.31 -6.96 -3.75
C ILE A 102 3.57 -8.47 -3.72
N ARG A 103 4.46 -9.00 -4.58
CA ARG A 103 4.75 -10.45 -4.65
C ARG A 103 5.44 -10.98 -3.40
N MET A 104 6.29 -10.17 -2.75
CA MET A 104 6.94 -10.54 -1.49
C MET A 104 5.96 -10.80 -0.34
N LEU A 105 4.69 -10.41 -0.47
CA LEU A 105 3.68 -10.62 0.55
C LEU A 105 3.45 -12.12 0.84
N SER A 106 3.51 -12.99 -0.16
CA SER A 106 3.33 -14.44 0.05
C SER A 106 4.45 -15.03 0.91
N GLU A 107 5.71 -14.74 0.58
CA GLU A 107 6.88 -15.20 1.34
C GLU A 107 6.87 -14.64 2.77
N ARG A 108 6.41 -13.40 2.95
CA ARG A 108 6.28 -12.77 4.27
C ARG A 108 5.19 -13.41 5.12
N TRP A 109 4.07 -13.83 4.53
CA TRP A 109 3.06 -14.59 5.26
C TRP A 109 3.57 -15.96 5.68
N GLU A 110 4.33 -16.65 4.83
CA GLU A 110 4.96 -17.93 5.20
C GLU A 110 5.92 -17.75 6.38
N LYS A 111 6.77 -16.71 6.35
CA LYS A 111 7.64 -16.36 7.48
C LYS A 111 6.87 -16.03 8.76
N MET A 112 5.77 -15.28 8.66
CA MET A 112 4.92 -14.95 9.81
C MET A 112 4.35 -16.21 10.47
N VAL A 113 3.86 -17.16 9.66
CA VAL A 113 3.32 -18.44 10.13
C VAL A 113 4.43 -19.29 10.75
N ALA A 114 5.58 -19.42 10.07
CA ALA A 114 6.73 -20.16 10.58
C ALA A 114 7.28 -19.58 11.90
N SER A 115 7.11 -18.27 12.12
CA SER A 115 7.52 -17.57 13.34
C SER A 115 6.45 -17.57 14.43
N ASN A 116 5.34 -18.31 14.27
CA ASN A 116 4.19 -18.29 15.18
C ASN A 116 3.70 -16.87 15.52
N GLY A 117 3.68 -15.98 14.51
CA GLY A 117 3.24 -14.59 14.66
C GLY A 117 4.27 -13.63 15.28
N GLN A 118 5.50 -14.08 15.56
CA GLN A 118 6.60 -13.19 15.97
C GLN A 118 7.13 -12.39 14.77
N TYR A 119 7.80 -11.27 15.08
CA TYR A 119 8.53 -10.49 14.10
C TYR A 119 9.66 -11.31 13.46
N PHE A 120 9.95 -11.03 12.19
CA PHE A 120 10.98 -11.72 11.43
C PHE A 120 11.77 -10.75 10.58
N GLU A 121 13.04 -11.07 10.33
CA GLU A 121 13.88 -10.22 9.50
C GLU A 121 13.48 -10.27 8.03
N SER A 122 13.60 -9.10 7.41
CA SER A 122 13.29 -8.84 6.01
C SER A 122 14.33 -9.45 5.07
#